data_AF-A0A383C4B3-F1
#
_entry.id   AF-A0A383C4B3-F1
#
_cell.length_a   1.000
_cell.length_b   1.000
_cell.length_c   1.000
_cell.angle_alpha   90.00
_cell.angle_beta   90.00
_cell.angle_gamma   90.00
#
_symmetry.space_group_name_H-M   'P 1'
#
loop_
_entity.id
_entity.type
_entity.pdbx_description
1 polymer ?
#
loop_
_entity_poly.entity_id
_entity_poly.type
_entity_poly.pdbx_seq_one_letter_code
_entity_poly.pdbx_strand_id
1 'polypeptide(L)'
;MKISSKIATWLGSLSAICGLFIYIVAPDKTIPALSFLAIAILSSLFLGVSERTNLFRILKTRSAIHGTNALVLTLIFLGILVFINLIAFRHKQQFDFTESAFYTLSPQTKKIIGSLPREVSLTAFFQIESSEKKLFQNR
;
A
#
# COMPACT_ATOMS: atom_id res chain seq x y z
N MET A 1 27.41 13.04 20.53
CA MET A 1 26.59 12.14 21.38
C MET A 1 27.48 11.39 22.33
N LYS A 2 27.14 11.43 23.62
CA LYS A 2 27.78 10.58 24.64
C LYS A 2 27.47 9.11 24.34
N ILE A 3 28.37 8.19 24.72
CA ILE A 3 28.19 6.73 24.51
C ILE A 3 26.86 6.24 25.13
N SER A 4 26.48 6.78 26.29
CA SER A 4 25.21 6.48 26.96
C SER A 4 23.98 6.84 26.12
N SER A 5 24.01 7.97 25.40
CA SER A 5 22.92 8.35 24.49
C SER A 5 22.82 7.43 23.27
N LYS A 6 23.97 6.98 22.72
CA LYS A 6 23.97 6.02 21.61
C LYS A 6 23.32 4.70 22.02
N ILE A 7 23.68 4.17 23.19
CA ILE A 7 23.11 2.92 23.72
C ILE A 7 21.60 3.07 23.95
N ALA A 8 21.16 4.18 24.55
CA ALA A 8 19.73 4.45 24.75
C ALA A 8 18.96 4.54 23.43
N THR A 9 19.57 5.07 22.37
CA THR A 9 18.94 5.16 21.03
C THR A 9 18.74 3.79 20.39
N TRP A 10 19.75 2.93 20.43
CA TRP A 10 19.65 1.57 19.90
C TRP A 10 18.68 0.72 20.72
N LEU A 11 18.76 0.80 22.05
CA LEU A 11 17.88 0.06 22.95
C LEU A 11 16.41 0.45 22.78
N GLY A 12 16.13 1.77 22.73
CA GLY A 12 14.79 2.29 22.49
C GLY A 12 14.23 1.89 21.12
N SER A 13 15.06 1.98 20.07
CA SER A 13 14.63 1.63 18.69
C SER A 13 14.32 0.13 18.56
N LEU A 14 15.17 -0.72 19.11
CA LEU A 14 14.96 -2.18 19.09
C LEU A 14 13.71 -2.57 19.88
N SER A 15 13.54 -1.99 21.08
CA SER A 15 12.36 -2.22 21.93
C SER A 15 11.07 -1.79 21.23
N ALA A 16 11.08 -0.65 20.52
CA ALA A 16 9.91 -0.16 19.79
C ALA A 16 9.51 -1.11 18.64
N ILE A 17 10.50 -1.60 17.88
CA ILE A 17 10.27 -2.55 16.77
C ILE A 17 9.71 -3.87 17.31
N CYS A 18 10.32 -4.43 18.37
CA CYS A 18 9.86 -5.67 18.99
C CYS A 18 8.46 -5.53 19.58
N GLY A 19 8.16 -4.41 20.26
CA GLY A 19 6.83 -4.14 20.82
C GLY A 19 5.75 -4.03 19.74
N LEU A 20 6.03 -3.32 18.65
CA LEU A 20 5.10 -3.18 17.52
C LEU A 20 4.87 -4.53 16.81
N PHE A 21 5.92 -5.32 16.63
CA PHE A 21 5.83 -6.65 16.01
C PHE A 21 4.95 -7.60 16.84
N ILE A 22 5.14 -7.65 18.16
CA ILE A 22 4.33 -8.50 19.05
C ILE A 22 2.86 -8.08 19.00
N TYR A 23 2.58 -6.77 18.98
CA TYR A 23 1.20 -6.25 18.88
C TYR A 23 0.50 -6.68 17.58
N ILE A 24 1.22 -6.71 16.46
CA ILE A 24 0.67 -7.10 15.15
C ILE A 24 0.47 -8.63 15.05
N VAL A 25 1.42 -9.43 15.56
CA VAL A 25 1.44 -10.89 15.37
C VAL A 25 0.62 -11.63 16.43
N ALA A 26 0.62 -11.15 17.67
CA ALA A 26 -0.07 -11.77 18.81
C ALA A 26 -0.85 -10.71 19.60
N PRO A 27 -1.95 -10.18 19.06
CA PRO A 27 -2.74 -9.11 19.69
C PRO A 27 -3.34 -9.53 21.05
N ASP A 28 -3.47 -10.82 21.28
CA ASP A 28 -3.89 -11.45 22.54
C ASP A 28 -2.81 -11.40 23.65
N LYS A 29 -1.56 -11.08 23.33
CA LYS A 29 -0.45 -10.93 24.30
C LYS A 29 -0.10 -9.45 24.51
N THR A 30 -1.03 -8.71 25.10
CA THR A 30 -0.88 -7.25 25.34
C THR A 30 0.17 -6.90 26.40
N ILE A 31 0.38 -7.76 27.40
CA ILE A 31 1.32 -7.52 28.52
C ILE A 31 2.77 -7.34 28.04
N PRO A 32 3.37 -8.26 27.24
CA PRO A 32 4.72 -8.06 26.71
C PRO A 32 4.80 -6.91 25.71
N ALA A 33 3.76 -6.68 24.89
CA ALA A 33 3.74 -5.55 23.98
C ALA A 33 3.82 -4.21 24.75
N LEU A 34 3.08 -4.09 25.86
CA LEU A 34 3.05 -2.88 26.68
C LEU A 34 4.38 -2.62 27.40
N SER A 35 5.07 -3.66 27.88
CA SER A 35 6.36 -3.48 28.57
C SER A 35 7.45 -3.00 27.62
N PHE A 36 7.53 -3.55 26.39
CA PHE A 36 8.46 -3.06 25.37
C PHE A 36 8.13 -1.63 24.90
N LEU A 37 6.84 -1.28 24.87
CA LEU A 37 6.40 0.08 24.53
C LEU A 37 6.80 1.06 25.66
N ALA A 38 6.64 0.69 26.92
CA ALA A 38 7.06 1.50 28.06
C ALA A 38 8.58 1.74 28.07
N ILE A 39 9.39 0.72 27.77
CA ILE A 39 10.86 0.85 27.65
C ILE A 39 11.24 1.78 26.49
N ALA A 40 10.54 1.69 25.35
CA ALA A 40 10.75 2.58 24.22
C ALA A 40 10.42 4.04 24.57
N ILE A 41 9.29 4.28 25.25
CA ILE A 41 8.89 5.62 25.70
C ILE A 41 9.91 6.20 26.68
N LEU A 42 10.34 5.42 27.68
CA LEU A 42 11.29 5.86 28.69
C LEU A 42 12.65 6.21 28.07
N SER A 43 13.12 5.39 27.14
CA SER A 43 14.37 5.63 26.39
C SER A 43 14.27 6.88 25.51
N SER A 44 13.11 7.11 24.88
CA SER A 44 12.84 8.30 24.07
C SER A 44 12.80 9.57 24.91
N LEU A 45 12.15 9.52 26.09
CA LEU A 45 12.10 10.63 27.04
C LEU A 45 13.50 11.01 27.54
N PHE A 46 14.32 10.01 27.86
CA PHE A 46 15.71 10.21 28.28
C PHE A 46 16.56 10.89 27.19
N LEU A 47 16.40 10.49 25.92
CA LEU A 47 17.06 11.14 24.78
C LEU A 47 16.60 12.59 24.57
N GLY A 48 15.29 12.83 24.71
CA GLY A 48 14.69 14.16 24.56
C GLY A 48 15.22 15.19 25.56
N VAL A 49 15.50 14.78 26.79
CA VAL A 49 16.09 15.63 27.83
C VAL A 49 17.60 15.78 27.65
N SER A 50 18.31 14.68 27.38
CA SER A 50 19.78 14.63 27.37
C SER A 50 20.42 15.32 26.15
N GLU A 51 19.79 15.20 24.97
CA GLU A 51 20.40 15.60 23.69
C GLU A 51 19.50 16.56 22.90
N ARG A 52 18.63 17.32 23.59
CA ARG A 52 17.62 18.20 22.98
C ARG A 52 18.18 19.09 21.85
N THR A 53 19.33 19.71 22.08
CA THR A 53 20.00 20.61 21.12
C THR A 53 20.59 19.86 19.92
N ASN A 54 21.09 18.64 20.12
CA ASN A 54 21.61 17.80 19.04
C ASN A 54 20.48 17.21 18.18
N LEU A 55 19.34 16.85 18.77
CA LEU A 55 18.15 16.40 18.02
C LEU A 55 17.65 17.49 17.06
N PHE A 56 17.51 18.73 17.53
CA PHE A 56 17.12 19.86 16.67
C PHE A 56 18.19 20.20 15.61
N ARG A 57 19.47 19.96 15.89
CA ARG A 57 20.56 20.14 14.91
C ARG A 57 20.51 19.09 13.80
N ILE A 58 20.25 17.83 14.14
CA ILE A 58 20.12 16.74 13.17
C ILE A 58 18.94 17.02 12.22
N LEU A 59 17.80 17.45 12.75
CA LEU A 59 16.63 17.82 11.94
C LEU A 59 16.88 19.00 10.97
N LYS A 60 17.79 19.92 11.32
CA LYS A 60 18.17 21.06 10.46
C LYS A 60 19.26 20.73 9.43
N THR A 61 19.80 19.51 9.43
CA THR A 61 20.87 19.12 8.51
C THR A 61 20.29 18.84 7.12
N ARG A 62 21.03 19.16 6.04
CA ARG A 62 20.60 18.90 4.65
C ARG A 62 20.14 17.46 4.43
N SER A 63 20.84 16.49 5.00
CA SER A 63 20.47 15.07 4.92
C SER A 63 19.10 14.76 5.54
N ALA A 64 18.73 15.41 6.65
CA ALA A 64 17.42 15.20 7.27
C ALA A 64 16.31 15.83 6.42
N ILE A 65 16.55 17.01 5.85
CA ILE A 65 15.62 17.68 4.92
C ILE A 65 15.37 16.82 3.68
N HIS A 66 16.44 16.30 3.06
CA HIS A 66 16.31 15.39 1.91
C HIS A 66 15.63 14.07 2.29
N GLY A 67 15.91 13.53 3.49
CA GLY A 67 15.25 12.33 4.02
C GLY A 67 13.75 12.53 4.24
N THR A 68 13.34 13.66 4.84
CA THR A 68 11.92 14.02 4.99
C THR A 68 11.25 14.19 3.63
N ASN A 69 11.90 14.84 2.67
CA ASN A 69 11.34 14.99 1.32
C ASN A 69 11.15 13.62 0.63
N ALA A 70 12.12 12.72 0.74
CA ALA A 70 12.01 11.37 0.21
C ALA A 70 10.87 10.57 0.86
N LEU A 71 10.67 10.70 2.18
CA LEU A 71 9.54 10.08 2.89
C LEU A 71 8.19 10.64 2.43
N VAL A 72 8.08 11.97 2.29
CA VAL A 72 6.87 12.63 1.79
C VAL A 72 6.57 12.15 0.36
N LEU A 73 7.56 12.13 -0.52
CA LEU A 73 7.40 11.63 -1.89
C LEU A 73 6.98 10.15 -1.92
N THR A 74 7.56 9.32 -1.05
CA THR A 74 7.20 7.90 -0.93
C THR A 74 5.74 7.72 -0.49
N LEU A 75 5.29 8.52 0.50
CA LEU A 75 3.90 8.50 0.95
C LEU A 75 2.93 8.96 -0.14
N ILE A 76 3.27 10.04 -0.86
CA ILE A 76 2.48 10.51 -1.99
C ILE A 76 2.40 9.43 -3.07
N PHE A 77 3.53 8.81 -3.43
CA PHE A 77 3.58 7.73 -4.40
C PHE A 77 2.72 6.52 -4.00
N LEU A 78 2.80 6.09 -2.73
CA LEU A 78 1.93 5.03 -2.19
C LEU A 78 0.45 5.45 -2.25
N GLY A 79 0.13 6.70 -1.90
CA GLY A 79 -1.23 7.23 -2.02
C GLY A 79 -1.76 7.17 -3.44
N ILE A 80 -0.93 7.52 -4.43
CA ILE A 80 -1.27 7.40 -5.86
C ILE A 80 -1.51 5.93 -6.23
N LEU A 81 -0.64 5.00 -5.80
CA LEU A 81 -0.83 3.57 -6.07
C LEU A 81 -2.13 3.02 -5.47
N VAL A 82 -2.47 3.41 -4.23
CA VAL A 82 -3.74 3.03 -3.61
C VAL A 82 -4.91 3.59 -4.40
N PHE A 83 -4.85 4.86 -4.83
CA PHE A 83 -5.91 5.49 -5.61
C PHE A 83 -6.10 4.82 -6.98
N ILE A 84 -5.01 4.55 -7.69
CA ILE A 84 -5.03 3.79 -8.96
C ILE A 84 -5.64 2.40 -8.73
N ASN A 85 -5.25 1.72 -7.66
CA ASN A 85 -5.77 0.39 -7.32
C ASN A 85 -7.27 0.42 -7.04
N LEU A 86 -7.77 1.43 -6.32
CA LEU A 86 -9.20 1.60 -6.08
C LEU A 86 -9.98 1.84 -7.38
N ILE A 87 -9.44 2.66 -8.28
CA ILE A 87 -10.06 2.90 -9.60
C ILE A 87 -10.09 1.60 -10.41
N ALA A 88 -8.96 0.88 -10.49
CA ALA A 88 -8.83 -0.36 -11.24
C ALA A 88 -9.74 -1.47 -10.67
N PHE A 89 -9.87 -1.55 -9.36
CA PHE A 89 -10.77 -2.50 -8.70
C PHE A 89 -12.25 -2.21 -9.04
N ARG A 90 -12.62 -0.92 -9.08
CA ARG A 90 -13.99 -0.49 -9.42
C ARG A 90 -14.29 -0.62 -10.92
N HIS A 91 -13.31 -0.35 -11.78
CA HIS A 91 -13.46 -0.40 -13.23
C HIS A 91 -12.68 -1.58 -13.80
N LYS A 92 -13.34 -2.75 -13.85
CA LYS A 92 -12.78 -3.98 -14.46
C LYS A 92 -12.76 -3.86 -15.99
N GLN A 93 -11.86 -3.05 -16.53
CA GLN A 93 -11.65 -2.96 -17.96
C GLN A 93 -10.62 -4.03 -18.37
N GLN A 94 -11.06 -5.02 -19.13
CA GLN A 94 -10.19 -6.08 -19.64
C GLN A 94 -9.59 -5.61 -20.96
N PHE A 95 -8.28 -5.36 -20.93
CA PHE A 95 -7.50 -5.09 -22.13
C PHE A 95 -6.80 -6.38 -22.54
N ASP A 96 -6.90 -6.72 -23.81
CA ASP A 96 -6.17 -7.84 -24.40
C ASP A 96 -4.78 -7.35 -24.83
N PHE A 97 -3.76 -7.75 -24.07
CA PHE A 97 -2.35 -7.43 -24.35
C PHE A 97 -1.62 -8.54 -25.12
N THR A 98 -2.34 -9.55 -25.62
CA THR A 98 -1.72 -10.58 -26.46
C THR A 98 -1.33 -10.01 -27.81
N GLU A 99 -0.16 -10.42 -28.35
CA GLU A 99 0.37 -9.90 -29.61
C GLU A 99 -0.62 -10.05 -30.78
N SER A 100 -1.39 -11.14 -30.78
CA SER A 100 -2.40 -11.44 -31.80
C SER A 100 -3.82 -11.02 -31.42
N ALA A 101 -4.02 -10.38 -30.26
CA ALA A 101 -5.34 -10.07 -29.69
C ALA A 101 -6.27 -11.30 -29.67
N PHE A 102 -5.76 -12.42 -29.18
CA PHE A 102 -6.40 -13.74 -29.21
C PHE A 102 -7.76 -13.77 -28.52
N TYR A 103 -7.97 -12.94 -27.49
CA TYR A 103 -9.22 -12.84 -26.74
C TYR A 103 -10.14 -11.73 -27.27
N THR A 104 -9.77 -11.09 -28.38
CA THR A 104 -10.54 -10.03 -29.02
C THR A 104 -11.06 -10.51 -30.38
N LEU A 105 -12.28 -10.10 -30.75
CA LEU A 105 -12.82 -10.40 -32.07
C LEU A 105 -11.95 -9.80 -33.18
N SER A 106 -11.58 -10.63 -34.14
CA SER A 106 -10.84 -10.19 -35.33
C SER A 106 -11.62 -9.11 -36.10
N PRO A 107 -10.94 -8.21 -36.82
CA PRO A 107 -11.60 -7.20 -37.65
C PRO A 107 -12.57 -7.79 -38.68
N GLN A 108 -12.25 -8.97 -39.22
CA GLN A 108 -13.08 -9.66 -40.19
C GLN A 108 -14.36 -10.20 -39.54
N THR A 109 -14.27 -10.82 -38.37
CA THR A 109 -15.44 -11.30 -37.63
C THR A 109 -16.39 -10.17 -37.28
N LYS A 110 -15.86 -9.00 -36.86
CA LYS A 110 -16.67 -7.80 -36.59
C LYS A 110 -17.44 -7.33 -37.83
N LYS A 111 -16.79 -7.31 -39.00
CA LYS A 111 -17.43 -6.93 -40.27
C LYS A 111 -18.54 -7.89 -40.68
N ILE A 112 -18.29 -9.20 -40.55
CA ILE A 112 -19.28 -10.22 -40.89
C ILE A 112 -20.50 -10.08 -39.98
N ILE A 113 -20.29 -10.08 -38.65
CA ILE A 113 -21.39 -9.94 -37.67
C ILE A 113 -22.19 -8.64 -37.91
N GLY A 114 -21.51 -7.52 -38.20
CA GLY A 114 -22.19 -6.25 -38.48
C GLY A 114 -22.95 -6.20 -39.81
N SER A 115 -22.66 -7.10 -40.75
CA SER A 115 -23.32 -7.17 -42.06
C SER A 115 -24.55 -8.10 -42.08
N LEU A 116 -24.85 -8.80 -40.99
CA LEU A 116 -26.00 -9.69 -40.94
C LEU A 116 -27.32 -8.88 -40.95
N PRO A 117 -28.27 -9.19 -41.85
CA PRO A 117 -29.55 -8.47 -41.95
C PRO A 117 -30.58 -8.89 -40.88
N ARG A 118 -30.15 -9.61 -39.85
CA ARG A 118 -31.00 -10.23 -38.83
C ARG A 118 -30.43 -9.99 -37.44
N GLU A 119 -31.29 -9.93 -36.45
CA GLU A 119 -30.88 -9.82 -35.06
C GLU A 119 -30.09 -11.05 -34.61
N VAL A 120 -29.02 -10.81 -33.84
CA VAL A 120 -28.14 -11.83 -33.29
C VAL A 120 -28.37 -11.89 -31.78
N SER A 121 -28.83 -13.05 -31.30
CA SER A 121 -29.00 -13.30 -29.87
C SER A 121 -27.75 -13.98 -29.30
N LEU A 122 -27.25 -13.47 -28.17
CA LEU A 122 -26.10 -14.00 -27.45
C LEU A 122 -26.54 -14.46 -26.06
N THR A 123 -26.37 -15.77 -25.79
CA THR A 123 -26.63 -16.36 -24.48
C THR A 123 -25.31 -16.62 -23.77
N ALA A 124 -25.11 -15.98 -22.61
CA ALA A 124 -23.92 -16.16 -21.79
C ALA A 124 -24.30 -16.76 -20.42
N PHE A 125 -23.45 -17.67 -19.93
CA PHE A 125 -23.60 -18.30 -18.63
C PHE A 125 -22.64 -17.66 -17.63
N PHE A 126 -23.17 -17.21 -16.50
CA PHE A 126 -22.41 -16.58 -15.43
C PHE A 126 -22.63 -17.34 -14.11
N GLN A 127 -21.65 -17.28 -13.22
CA GLN A 127 -21.86 -17.73 -11.83
C GLN A 127 -22.92 -16.85 -11.14
N ILE A 128 -23.62 -17.44 -10.17
CA ILE A 128 -24.82 -16.86 -9.52
C ILE A 128 -24.56 -15.43 -9.00
N GLU A 129 -23.35 -15.14 -8.51
CA GLU A 129 -22.98 -13.84 -7.93
C GLU A 129 -21.86 -13.11 -8.69
N SER A 130 -21.67 -13.39 -9.99
CA SER A 130 -20.59 -12.72 -10.73
C SER A 130 -20.92 -11.26 -11.07
N SER A 131 -19.95 -10.37 -10.87
CA SER A 131 -20.07 -8.95 -11.26
C SER A 131 -20.19 -8.78 -12.78
N GLU A 132 -19.77 -9.77 -13.57
CA GLU A 132 -19.81 -9.74 -15.05
C GLU A 132 -21.24 -9.83 -15.58
N LYS A 133 -22.14 -10.54 -14.89
CA LYS A 133 -23.56 -10.62 -15.25
C LYS A 133 -24.20 -9.23 -15.35
N LYS A 134 -23.86 -8.33 -14.41
CA LYS A 134 -24.36 -6.93 -14.41
C LYS A 134 -23.82 -6.09 -15.57
N LEU A 135 -22.64 -6.43 -16.09
CA LEU A 135 -22.02 -5.74 -17.23
C LEU A 135 -22.60 -6.22 -18.57
N PHE A 136 -22.94 -7.51 -18.69
CA PHE A 136 -23.53 -8.08 -19.91
C PHE A 136 -24.95 -7.59 -20.17
N GLN A 137 -25.75 -7.35 -19.13
CA GLN A 137 -27.13 -6.86 -19.26
C GLN A 137 -27.25 -5.39 -19.67
N ASN A 138 -26.18 -4.59 -19.48
CA ASN A 138 -26.17 -3.15 -19.75
C ASN A 138 -25.49 -2.79 -21.08
N ARG A 139 -25.16 -3.77 -21.93
CA ARG A 139 -24.59 -3.57 -23.27
C ARG A 139 -25.57 -4.06 -24.33
#